data_AF-A0A4R3AL59-F1
#
_entry.id   AF-A0A4R3AL59-F1
#
_cell.length_a   1.000
_cell.length_b   1.000
_cell.length_c   1.000
_cell.angle_alpha   90.00
_cell.angle_beta   90.00
_cell.angle_gamma   90.00
#
_symmetry.space_group_name_H-M   'P 1'
#
loop_
_entity.id
_entity.type
_entity.pdbx_description
1 polymer ?
#
loop_
_entity_poly.entity_id
_entity_poly.type
_entity_poly.pdbx_seq_one_letter_code
_entity_poly.pdbx_strand_id
1 'polypeptide(L)'
;MYFKSTINRNELTAVHAVAMSNFTLVTLLISGAVFMATGGYTLLPRQTYDQSCDIKGNISINSGAKIYHVRGQENYADTIIRTEYGERWFCSETEARAAGWRKAGR
;
A
#
# COMPACT_ATOMS: atom_id res chain seq x y z
N MET A 1 20.71 42.12 41.29
CA MET A 1 21.20 41.97 39.90
C MET A 1 20.24 41.07 39.16
N TYR A 2 19.32 41.63 38.37
CA TYR A 2 18.46 40.86 37.47
C TYR A 2 19.14 40.84 36.10
N PHE A 3 19.66 39.68 35.68
CA PHE A 3 20.17 39.48 34.33
C PHE A 3 18.97 39.47 33.37
N LYS A 4 18.77 40.57 32.66
CA LYS A 4 17.77 40.69 31.59
C LYS A 4 18.34 39.99 30.35
N SER A 5 18.01 38.72 30.15
CA SER A 5 18.36 37.98 28.94
C SER A 5 17.45 38.44 27.79
N THR A 6 17.94 39.41 27.01
CA THR A 6 17.29 39.91 25.81
C THR A 6 17.51 38.93 24.66
N ILE A 7 16.75 37.84 24.60
CA ILE A 7 16.69 36.97 23.42
C ILE A 7 15.96 37.75 22.32
N ASN A 8 16.63 37.93 21.17
CA ASN A 8 16.14 38.72 20.06
C ASN A 8 14.97 38.00 19.35
N ARG A 9 13.93 38.71 18.88
CA ARG A 9 12.75 38.07 18.22
C ARG A 9 13.14 37.20 17.03
N ASN A 10 14.19 37.55 16.31
CA ASN A 10 14.70 36.81 15.16
C ASN A 10 15.43 35.51 15.57
N GLU A 11 16.05 35.49 16.75
CA GLU A 11 16.67 34.27 17.28
C GLU A 11 15.61 33.35 17.88
N LEU A 12 14.57 33.92 18.50
CA LEU A 12 13.43 33.15 18.97
C LEU A 12 12.69 32.49 17.78
N THR A 13 12.46 33.18 16.67
CA THR A 13 11.86 32.57 15.47
C THR A 13 12.78 31.53 14.82
N ALA A 14 14.10 31.73 14.83
CA ALA A 14 15.06 30.73 14.35
C ALA A 14 15.09 29.47 15.24
N VAL A 15 15.08 29.63 16.57
CA VAL A 15 15.01 28.51 17.52
C VAL A 15 13.67 27.77 17.40
N HIS A 16 12.56 28.49 17.23
CA HIS A 16 11.27 27.86 16.93
C HIS A 16 11.29 27.16 15.56
N ALA A 17 11.91 27.72 14.52
CA ALA A 17 12.00 27.09 13.20
C ALA A 17 12.87 25.82 13.19
N VAL A 18 14.00 25.82 13.90
CA VAL A 18 14.91 24.66 14.04
C VAL A 18 14.29 23.59 14.93
N ALA A 19 13.60 23.96 16.02
CA ALA A 19 12.83 23.05 16.85
C ALA A 19 11.61 22.46 16.10
N MET A 20 10.92 23.29 15.31
CA MET A 20 9.84 22.84 14.44
C MET A 20 10.34 21.89 13.36
N SER A 21 11.57 22.03 12.84
CA SER A 21 12.13 21.10 11.83
C SER A 21 12.34 19.68 12.35
N ASN A 22 12.88 19.50 13.56
CA ASN A 22 13.05 18.16 14.12
C ASN A 22 11.71 17.57 14.55
N PHE A 23 10.82 18.40 15.12
CA PHE A 23 9.48 17.98 15.48
C PHE A 23 8.65 17.57 14.27
N THR A 24 8.69 18.34 13.16
CA THR A 24 7.96 18.00 11.93
C THR A 24 8.45 16.70 11.33
N LEU A 25 9.76 16.48 11.26
CA LEU A 25 10.33 15.20 10.81
C LEU A 25 9.87 14.04 11.69
N VAL A 26 9.95 14.20 13.02
CA VAL A 26 9.49 13.19 13.97
C VAL A 26 7.98 12.92 13.81
N THR A 27 7.15 13.96 13.65
CA THR A 27 5.71 13.78 13.43
C THR A 27 5.41 13.09 12.11
N LEU A 28 6.11 13.40 11.02
CA LEU A 28 5.87 12.75 9.72
C LEU A 28 6.24 11.26 9.78
N LEU A 29 7.36 10.94 10.44
CA LEU A 29 7.78 9.56 10.66
C LEU A 29 6.80 8.80 11.56
N ILE A 30 6.35 9.39 12.67
CA ILE A 30 5.39 8.76 13.58
C ILE A 30 4.03 8.60 12.90
N SER A 31 3.54 9.60 12.18
CA SER A 31 2.28 9.50 11.43
C SER A 31 2.35 8.42 10.36
N GLY A 32 3.46 8.32 9.62
CA GLY A 32 3.68 7.24 8.66
C GLY A 32 3.72 5.87 9.34
N ALA A 33 4.44 5.74 10.45
CA ALA A 33 4.52 4.50 11.21
C ALA A 33 3.17 4.08 11.80
N VAL A 34 2.38 5.03 12.33
CA VAL A 34 1.04 4.79 12.86
C VAL A 34 0.09 4.39 11.74
N PHE A 35 0.12 5.06 10.58
CA PHE A 35 -0.69 4.71 9.41
C PHE A 35 -0.41 3.29 8.93
N MET A 36 0.87 2.89 8.88
CA MET A 36 1.24 1.52 8.55
C MET A 36 0.80 0.53 9.65
N ALA A 37 1.02 0.84 10.93
CA ALA A 37 0.66 -0.05 12.04
C ALA A 37 -0.85 -0.30 12.16
N THR A 38 -1.68 0.67 11.78
CA THR A 38 -3.16 0.56 11.83
C THR A 38 -3.78 -0.10 10.60
N GLY A 39 -2.99 -0.57 9.62
CA GLY A 39 -3.52 -1.23 8.43
C GLY A 39 -3.70 -0.34 7.21
N GLY A 40 -3.25 0.91 7.25
CA GLY A 40 -3.31 1.83 6.10
C GLY A 40 -2.57 1.32 4.85
N TYR A 41 -1.62 0.38 5.02
CA TYR A 41 -0.95 -0.31 3.90
C TYR A 41 -1.91 -1.11 3.00
N THR A 42 -3.10 -1.47 3.47
CA THR A 42 -4.10 -2.20 2.66
C THR A 42 -4.72 -1.35 1.56
N LEU A 43 -4.55 -0.02 1.61
CA LEU A 43 -4.97 0.90 0.54
C LEU A 43 -4.00 0.91 -0.64
N LEU A 44 -2.76 0.42 -0.44
CA LEU A 44 -1.80 0.27 -1.53
C LEU A 44 -2.08 -1.03 -2.29
N PRO A 45 -1.78 -1.07 -3.60
CA PRO A 45 -1.91 -2.31 -4.38
C PRO A 45 -1.14 -3.43 -3.68
N ARG A 46 -1.78 -4.56 -3.41
CA ARG A 46 -1.18 -5.68 -2.68
C ARG A 46 0.20 -6.12 -3.19
N GLN A 47 0.43 -5.95 -4.49
CA GLN A 47 1.71 -6.15 -5.18
C GLN A 47 2.89 -5.37 -4.58
N THR A 48 2.66 -4.22 -3.93
CA THR A 48 3.73 -3.36 -3.40
C THR A 48 4.23 -3.79 -2.03
N TYR A 49 3.43 -4.51 -1.24
CA TYR A 49 3.80 -4.93 0.12
C TYR A 49 3.76 -6.45 0.31
N ASP A 50 3.10 -7.19 -0.56
CA ASP A 50 2.94 -8.64 -0.50
C ASP A 50 3.20 -9.22 -1.90
N GLN A 51 4.49 -9.33 -2.25
CA GLN A 51 4.95 -9.98 -3.50
C GLN A 51 4.59 -11.48 -3.54
N SER A 52 4.21 -12.08 -2.41
CA SER A 52 3.88 -13.50 -2.34
C SER A 52 2.48 -13.79 -2.89
N CYS A 53 1.62 -12.78 -3.02
CA CYS A 53 0.23 -12.92 -3.44
C CYS A 53 -0.11 -12.10 -4.68
N ASP A 54 0.61 -12.37 -5.77
CA ASP A 54 0.51 -11.64 -7.03
C ASP A 54 -0.37 -12.31 -8.09
N ILE A 55 -1.04 -13.42 -7.82
CA ILE A 55 -1.88 -14.09 -8.83
C ILE A 55 -3.28 -13.49 -8.80
N LYS A 56 -3.74 -12.92 -9.92
CA LYS A 56 -5.04 -12.26 -10.05
C LYS A 56 -6.09 -13.24 -10.57
N GLY A 57 -7.09 -13.60 -9.78
CA GLY A 57 -8.23 -14.42 -10.21
C GLY A 57 -9.45 -13.60 -10.60
N ASN A 58 -9.70 -13.45 -11.91
CA ASN A 58 -10.89 -12.79 -12.49
C ASN A 58 -11.97 -13.77 -12.98
N ILE A 59 -13.24 -13.43 -12.81
CA ILE A 59 -14.38 -14.24 -13.26
C ILE A 59 -14.99 -13.55 -14.48
N SER A 60 -15.01 -14.24 -15.61
CA SER A 60 -15.65 -13.71 -16.81
C SER A 60 -17.16 -13.64 -16.60
N ILE A 61 -17.72 -12.43 -16.49
CA ILE A 61 -19.17 -12.21 -16.27
C ILE A 61 -20.02 -12.90 -17.34
N ASN A 62 -19.55 -12.94 -18.58
CA ASN A 62 -20.28 -13.53 -19.71
C ASN A 62 -20.29 -15.07 -19.71
N SER A 63 -19.27 -15.72 -19.16
CA SER A 63 -19.10 -17.17 -19.25
C SER A 63 -19.06 -17.88 -17.89
N GLY A 64 -19.00 -17.14 -16.79
CA GLY A 64 -18.74 -17.65 -15.45
C GLY A 64 -17.37 -18.30 -15.29
N ALA A 65 -16.48 -18.20 -16.29
CA ALA A 65 -15.19 -18.85 -16.27
C ALA A 65 -14.26 -18.20 -15.25
N LYS A 66 -13.72 -19.02 -14.35
CA LYS A 66 -12.72 -18.65 -13.33
C LYS A 66 -11.32 -18.68 -13.95
N ILE A 67 -10.74 -17.52 -14.21
CA ILE A 67 -9.45 -17.40 -14.90
C ILE A 67 -8.45 -16.70 -13.98
N TYR A 68 -7.28 -17.30 -13.77
CA TYR A 68 -6.20 -16.66 -13.04
C TYR A 68 -5.10 -16.16 -13.97
N HIS A 69 -4.58 -14.98 -13.66
CA HIS A 69 -3.49 -14.31 -14.36
C HIS A 69 -2.25 -14.25 -13.47
N VAL A 70 -1.11 -14.56 -14.06
CA VAL A 70 0.21 -14.50 -13.41
C VAL A 70 0.99 -13.28 -13.89
N ARG A 71 1.94 -12.82 -13.07
CA ARG A 71 2.76 -11.66 -13.39
C ARG A 71 3.61 -11.95 -14.63
N GLY A 72 3.56 -11.06 -15.61
CA GLY A 72 4.23 -11.21 -16.92
C GLY A 72 3.31 -11.62 -18.09
N GLN A 73 2.01 -11.83 -17.85
CA GLN A 73 1.02 -11.92 -18.94
C GLN A 73 0.59 -10.53 -19.42
N GLU A 74 0.23 -10.41 -20.69
CA GLU A 74 -0.18 -9.13 -21.31
C GLU A 74 -1.37 -8.52 -20.57
N ASN A 75 -2.39 -9.34 -20.30
CA ASN A 75 -3.64 -8.90 -19.67
C ASN A 75 -3.55 -8.80 -18.15
N TYR A 76 -2.37 -9.03 -17.56
CA TYR A 76 -2.21 -9.00 -16.10
C TYR A 76 -2.41 -7.59 -15.53
N ALA A 77 -1.93 -6.56 -16.22
CA ALA A 77 -2.08 -5.17 -15.79
C ALA A 77 -3.54 -4.72 -15.85
N ASP A 78 -4.24 -5.07 -16.92
CA ASP A 78 -5.62 -4.67 -17.19
C ASP A 78 -6.65 -5.40 -16.33
N THR A 79 -6.28 -6.58 -15.80
CA THR A 79 -7.15 -7.35 -14.92
C THR A 79 -7.29 -6.65 -13.56
N ILE A 80 -8.49 -6.12 -13.27
CA ILE A 80 -8.86 -5.52 -11.99
C ILE A 80 -9.70 -6.53 -11.21
N ILE A 81 -9.25 -6.88 -10.00
CA ILE A 81 -9.96 -7.82 -9.14
C ILE A 81 -11.09 -7.11 -8.41
N ARG A 82 -12.31 -7.60 -8.61
CA ARG A 82 -13.54 -7.13 -8.00
C ARG A 82 -14.11 -8.19 -7.06
N THR A 83 -13.81 -8.02 -5.77
CA THR A 83 -14.25 -8.95 -4.71
C THR A 83 -15.77 -9.09 -4.62
N GLU A 84 -16.52 -8.08 -5.07
CA GLU A 84 -17.99 -8.10 -5.19
C GLU A 84 -18.53 -9.22 -6.09
N TYR A 85 -17.77 -9.65 -7.10
CA TYR A 85 -18.13 -10.76 -7.99
C TYR A 85 -17.51 -12.10 -7.56
N GLY A 86 -16.85 -12.16 -6.40
CA GLY A 86 -16.14 -13.35 -5.91
C GLY A 86 -14.75 -13.53 -6.53
N GLU A 87 -14.23 -12.50 -7.20
CA GLU A 87 -12.86 -12.44 -7.67
C GLU A 87 -11.89 -12.25 -6.51
N ARG A 88 -10.70 -12.83 -6.62
CA ARG A 88 -9.72 -12.79 -5.52
C ARG A 88 -8.29 -12.95 -6.00
N TRP A 89 -7.37 -12.53 -5.14
CA TRP A 89 -5.95 -12.82 -5.29
C TRP A 89 -5.59 -14.18 -4.71
N PHE A 90 -4.61 -14.81 -5.34
CA PHE A 90 -4.00 -16.07 -4.91
C PHE A 90 -2.51 -15.87 -4.68
N CYS A 91 -1.94 -16.68 -3.79
CA CYS A 91 -0.51 -16.67 -3.49
C CYS A 91 0.26 -17.78 -4.22
N SER A 92 -0.45 -18.75 -4.78
CA SER A 92 0.16 -19.78 -5.61
C SER A 92 -0.75 -20.25 -6.73
N GLU A 93 -0.15 -20.69 -7.85
CA GLU A 93 -0.91 -21.29 -8.95
C GLU A 93 -1.63 -22.57 -8.49
N THR A 94 -1.04 -23.30 -7.55
CA THR A 94 -1.61 -24.52 -6.98
C THR A 94 -2.89 -24.21 -6.21
N GLU A 95 -2.90 -23.16 -5.40
CA GLU A 95 -4.10 -22.71 -4.68
C GLU A 95 -5.20 -22.27 -5.65
N ALA A 96 -4.85 -21.51 -6.69
CA ALA A 96 -5.79 -21.09 -7.73
C ALA A 96 -6.43 -22.30 -8.43
N ARG A 97 -5.62 -23.29 -8.83
CA ARG A 97 -6.12 -24.53 -9.45
C ARG A 97 -6.97 -25.36 -8.49
N ALA A 98 -6.56 -25.48 -7.22
CA ALA A 98 -7.35 -26.17 -6.18
C ALA A 98 -8.71 -25.50 -5.94
N ALA A 99 -8.77 -24.17 -6.07
CA ALA A 99 -10.01 -23.40 -6.04
C ALA A 99 -10.86 -23.51 -7.32
N GLY A 100 -10.43 -24.29 -8.31
CA GLY A 100 -11.13 -24.50 -9.58
C GLY A 100 -10.89 -23.42 -10.63
N TRP A 101 -9.77 -22.69 -10.55
CA TRP A 101 -9.41 -21.65 -11.51
C TRP A 101 -8.48 -22.20 -12.59
N ARG A 102 -8.68 -21.77 -13.84
CA ARG A 102 -7.80 -22.11 -14.96
C ARG A 102 -6.83 -20.98 -15.27
N LYS A 103 -5.63 -21.32 -15.73
CA LYS A 103 -4.62 -20.32 -16.15
C LYS A 103 -5.13 -19.58 -17.37
N ALA A 104 -4.95 -18.26 -17.41
CA ALA A 104 -5.13 -17.51 -18.64
C ALA A 104 -4.15 -18.00 -19.71
N GLY A 105 -4.61 -18.04 -20.96
CA GLY A 105 -3.71 -18.13 -22.12
C GLY A 105 -2.74 -16.94 -22.11
N ARG A 106 -1.66 -17.05 -22.90
CA ARG A 106 -0.64 -16.00 -23.02
C ARG A 106 -1.26 -14.61 -23.16
#